data_AF-A0A2G2MMM7-F1
#
_entry.id   AF-A0A2G2MMM7-F1
#
_cell.length_a   1.000
_cell.length_b   1.000
_cell.length_c   1.000
_cell.angle_alpha   90.00
_cell.angle_beta   90.00
_cell.angle_gamma   90.00
#
_symmetry.space_group_name_H-M   'P 1'
#
loop_
_entity.id
_entity.type
_entity.pdbx_description
1 polymer ?
#
loop_
_entity_poly.entity_id
_entity_poly.type
_entity_poly.pdbx_seq_one_letter_code
_entity_poly.pdbx_strand_id
1 'polypeptide(L)'
;MNNNLDKVRYSHAGHDFHFLWTARRALRLLHPQSNLVAVSIEGISLEDSSSDEDGLLSIDTAEYYGSEKIEDAEKIKYFQLKYSTIASEKDWTASELSPHKKGTTKGTIVSFAKNFQENFQNMVILFLKINLSIVLSQIDQSVKR
;
A
#
# COMPACT_ATOMS: atom_id res chain seq x y z
N MET A 1 -4.53 -15.72 -28.86
CA MET A 1 -4.97 -15.23 -27.53
C MET A 1 -5.30 -13.76 -27.66
N ASN A 2 -6.45 -13.33 -27.16
CA ASN A 2 -6.97 -11.98 -27.40
C ASN A 2 -6.46 -11.06 -26.27
N ASN A 3 -5.25 -10.50 -26.47
CA ASN A 3 -4.43 -9.81 -25.47
C ASN A 3 -5.14 -8.74 -24.61
N ASN A 4 -6.29 -8.23 -25.04
CA ASN A 4 -7.05 -7.22 -24.30
C ASN A 4 -7.95 -7.84 -23.22
N LEU A 5 -8.53 -9.01 -23.48
CA LEU A 5 -9.37 -9.73 -22.50
C LEU A 5 -8.54 -10.23 -21.31
N ASP A 6 -7.31 -10.70 -21.57
CA ASP A 6 -6.42 -11.17 -20.51
C ASP A 6 -5.95 -10.01 -19.63
N LYS A 7 -5.65 -8.83 -20.19
CA LYS A 7 -5.32 -7.62 -19.42
C LYS A 7 -6.43 -7.20 -18.46
N VAL A 8 -7.69 -7.17 -18.92
CA VAL A 8 -8.83 -6.80 -18.07
C VAL A 8 -8.99 -7.81 -16.93
N ARG A 9 -8.84 -9.11 -17.21
CA ARG A 9 -8.91 -10.16 -16.19
C ARG A 9 -7.83 -10.00 -15.12
N TYR A 10 -6.59 -9.75 -15.51
CA TYR A 10 -5.49 -9.55 -14.56
C TYR A 10 -5.67 -8.28 -13.73
N SER A 11 -6.16 -7.20 -14.35
CA SER A 11 -6.48 -5.96 -13.65
C SER A 11 -7.59 -6.14 -12.61
N HIS A 12 -8.67 -6.84 -12.95
CA HIS A 12 -9.76 -7.14 -12.02
C HIS A 12 -9.28 -8.01 -10.85
N ALA A 13 -8.50 -9.05 -11.12
CA ALA A 13 -7.97 -9.92 -10.07
C ALA A 13 -7.06 -9.15 -9.10
N GLY A 14 -6.28 -8.18 -9.59
CA GLY A 14 -5.52 -7.26 -8.74
C GLY A 14 -6.41 -6.36 -7.88
N HIS A 15 -7.46 -5.79 -8.46
CA HIS A 15 -8.43 -4.97 -7.72
C HIS A 15 -9.13 -5.77 -6.61
N ASP A 16 -9.61 -6.98 -6.92
CA ASP A 16 -10.25 -7.87 -5.94
C ASP A 16 -9.29 -8.23 -4.79
N PHE A 17 -8.02 -8.48 -5.10
CA PHE A 17 -7.00 -8.71 -4.08
C PHE A 17 -6.85 -7.50 -3.15
N HIS A 18 -6.71 -6.28 -3.70
CA HIS A 18 -6.57 -5.06 -2.89
C HIS A 18 -7.79 -4.90 -1.98
N PHE A 19 -8.99 -5.00 -2.54
CA PHE A 19 -10.24 -4.87 -1.78
C PHE A 19 -10.36 -5.88 -0.65
N LEU A 20 -10.18 -7.18 -0.95
CA LEU A 20 -10.31 -8.24 0.06
C LEU A 20 -9.23 -8.15 1.13
N TRP A 21 -8.00 -7.82 0.74
CA TRP A 21 -6.89 -7.66 1.68
C TRP A 21 -7.18 -6.53 2.67
N THR A 22 -7.61 -5.38 2.18
CA THR A 22 -7.93 -4.20 3.01
C THR A 22 -9.18 -4.43 3.86
N ALA A 23 -10.24 -5.01 3.29
CA ALA A 23 -11.46 -5.35 4.04
C ALA A 23 -11.16 -6.28 5.23
N ARG A 24 -10.31 -7.30 5.02
CA ARG A 24 -9.90 -8.22 6.11
C ARG A 24 -9.17 -7.49 7.24
N ARG A 25 -8.41 -6.44 6.91
CA ARG A 25 -7.68 -5.62 7.88
C ARG A 25 -8.65 -4.71 8.64
N ALA A 26 -9.60 -4.11 7.93
CA ALA A 26 -10.65 -3.28 8.52
C ALA A 26 -11.52 -4.04 9.54
N LEU A 27 -11.75 -5.35 9.36
CA LEU A 27 -12.46 -6.17 10.36
C LEU A 27 -11.80 -6.14 11.74
N ARG A 28 -10.49 -5.85 11.83
CA ARG A 28 -9.78 -5.72 13.12
C ARG A 28 -10.20 -4.49 13.90
N LEU A 29 -10.85 -3.50 13.29
CA LEU A 29 -11.47 -2.36 13.98
C LEU A 29 -12.58 -2.81 14.93
N LEU A 30 -13.22 -3.95 14.64
CA LEU A 30 -14.30 -4.51 15.47
C LEU A 30 -13.76 -5.37 16.61
N HIS A 31 -12.47 -5.67 16.65
CA HIS A 31 -11.88 -6.56 17.65
C HIS A 31 -11.54 -5.77 18.92
N PRO A 32 -12.16 -6.05 20.09
CA PRO A 32 -12.01 -5.20 21.28
C PRO A 32 -10.59 -5.08 21.84
N GLN A 33 -9.72 -6.05 21.54
CA GLN A 33 -8.31 -6.03 21.96
C GLN A 33 -7.37 -5.44 20.89
N SER A 34 -7.90 -5.06 19.73
CA SER A 34 -7.12 -4.40 18.69
C SER A 34 -7.02 -2.92 19.03
N ASN A 35 -5.81 -2.39 19.10
CA ASN A 35 -5.60 -0.95 19.23
C ASN A 35 -5.72 -0.21 17.87
N LEU A 36 -6.21 -0.89 16.83
CA LEU A 36 -6.45 -0.30 15.52
C LEU A 36 -7.69 0.60 15.59
N VAL A 37 -7.54 1.87 15.22
CA VAL A 37 -8.61 2.87 15.32
C VAL A 37 -9.09 3.39 13.97
N ALA A 38 -8.22 3.37 12.94
CA ALA A 38 -8.59 3.76 11.59
C ALA A 38 -7.87 2.93 10.52
N VAL A 39 -8.51 2.81 9.37
CA VAL A 39 -7.95 2.22 8.14
C VAL A 39 -8.32 3.12 6.96
N SER A 40 -7.34 3.57 6.18
CA SER A 40 -7.57 4.28 4.91
C SER A 40 -7.43 3.33 3.72
N ILE A 41 -8.16 3.62 2.65
CA ILE A 41 -8.06 2.96 1.35
C ILE A 41 -7.53 4.01 0.38
N GLU A 42 -6.45 3.70 -0.34
CA GLU A 42 -5.79 4.60 -1.30
C GLU A 42 -5.39 5.97 -0.69
N GLY A 43 -4.24 5.99 0.00
CA GLY A 43 -3.67 7.19 0.61
C GLY A 43 -3.62 7.14 2.13
N ILE A 44 -3.41 8.31 2.75
CA ILE A 44 -3.39 8.51 4.22
C ILE A 44 -4.75 9.05 4.69
N SER A 45 -4.98 9.14 6.01
CA SER A 45 -6.19 9.75 6.54
C SER A 45 -6.38 11.19 6.03
N LEU A 46 -7.63 11.57 5.79
CA LEU A 46 -8.04 12.91 5.35
C LEU A 46 -7.70 13.99 6.40
N GLU A 47 -7.57 13.62 7.67
CA GLU A 47 -7.21 14.58 8.73
C GLU A 47 -5.74 15.04 8.60
N ASP A 48 -4.93 14.32 7.81
CA ASP A 48 -3.50 14.60 7.57
C ASP A 48 -3.17 14.93 6.11
N SER A 49 -4.16 15.05 5.21
CA SER A 49 -3.88 15.28 3.78
C SER A 49 -3.37 16.70 3.54
N SER A 50 -2.05 16.87 3.37
CA SER A 50 -1.49 18.05 2.73
C SER A 50 -1.63 17.93 1.20
N SER A 51 -1.71 19.06 0.52
CA SER A 51 -2.16 19.22 -0.88
C SER A 51 -1.29 18.58 -1.98
N ASP A 52 -0.30 17.76 -1.65
CA ASP A 52 0.55 17.05 -2.63
C ASP A 52 0.14 15.57 -2.74
N GLU A 53 -0.96 15.34 -3.46
CA GLU A 53 -1.57 14.02 -3.70
C GLU A 53 -0.63 13.03 -4.42
N ASP A 54 0.34 13.55 -5.19
CA ASP A 54 1.16 12.79 -6.13
C ASP A 54 2.06 11.74 -5.44
N GLY A 55 2.36 11.97 -4.17
CA GLY A 55 3.12 11.04 -3.35
C GLY A 55 2.24 10.04 -2.58
N LEU A 56 1.01 10.39 -2.20
CA LEU A 56 0.07 9.48 -1.52
C LEU A 56 -0.32 8.29 -2.42
N LEU A 57 -0.18 8.43 -3.74
CA LEU A 57 -0.46 7.40 -4.75
C LEU A 57 0.29 6.08 -4.58
N SER A 58 1.27 6.00 -3.65
CA SER A 58 2.04 4.79 -3.35
C SER A 58 1.56 4.04 -2.09
N ILE A 59 0.47 4.47 -1.46
CA ILE A 59 -0.11 3.82 -0.28
C ILE A 59 -1.48 3.27 -0.68
N ASP A 60 -1.60 1.95 -0.82
CA ASP A 60 -2.88 1.31 -1.11
C ASP A 60 -3.75 1.20 0.16
N THR A 61 -3.11 1.09 1.33
CA THR A 61 -3.81 1.02 2.63
C THR A 61 -2.93 1.57 3.74
N ALA A 62 -3.52 2.35 4.66
CA ALA A 62 -2.89 2.70 5.92
C ALA A 62 -3.68 2.13 7.11
N GLU A 63 -2.97 1.71 8.14
CA GLU A 63 -3.52 1.31 9.44
C GLU A 63 -2.99 2.24 10.53
N TYR A 64 -3.89 2.77 11.36
CA TYR A 64 -3.58 3.69 12.45
C TYR A 64 -3.94 3.05 13.79
N TYR A 65 -3.01 3.09 14.74
CA TYR A 65 -3.17 2.49 16.06
C TYR A 65 -3.10 3.53 17.18
N GLY A 66 -4.01 3.45 18.15
CA GLY A 66 -4.12 4.37 19.30
C GLY A 66 -4.77 5.72 18.96
N SER A 67 -4.43 6.31 17.81
CA SER A 67 -5.06 7.52 17.28
C SER A 67 -5.01 7.52 15.76
N GLU A 68 -6.00 8.15 15.11
CA GLU A 68 -5.99 8.44 13.68
C GLU A 68 -5.04 9.60 13.36
N LYS A 69 -4.89 10.56 14.30
CA LYS A 69 -3.94 11.66 14.18
C LYS A 69 -2.52 11.15 14.26
N ILE A 70 -1.72 11.47 13.26
CA ILE A 70 -0.38 10.91 13.11
C ILE A 70 0.51 11.20 14.33
N GLU A 71 0.43 12.41 14.88
CA GLU A 71 1.23 12.87 16.03
C GLU A 71 1.00 11.99 17.28
N ASP A 72 -0.27 11.67 17.52
CA ASP A 72 -0.75 10.93 18.68
C ASP A 72 -0.75 9.42 18.46
N ALA A 73 -0.68 8.97 17.21
CA ALA A 73 -0.71 7.56 16.87
C ALA A 73 0.44 6.82 17.59
N GLU A 74 0.15 5.66 18.15
CA GLU A 74 1.18 4.78 18.72
C GLU A 74 1.99 4.12 17.61
N LYS A 75 1.30 3.79 16.52
CA LYS A 75 1.87 3.10 15.37
C LYS A 75 1.06 3.38 14.12
N ILE A 76 1.77 3.57 13.01
CA ILE A 76 1.16 3.68 11.69
C ILE A 76 1.82 2.64 10.78
N LYS A 77 1.01 1.92 10.01
CA LYS A 77 1.50 1.00 8.99
C LYS A 77 0.95 1.39 7.63
N TYR A 78 1.85 1.69 6.71
CA TYR A 78 1.54 1.92 5.31
C TYR A 78 1.82 0.67 4.49
N PHE A 79 0.90 0.33 3.59
CA PHE A 79 0.98 -0.85 2.75
C PHE A 79 0.89 -0.46 1.28
N GLN A 80 1.86 -0.92 0.50
CA GLN A 80 1.74 -1.04 -0.95
C GLN A 80 1.50 -2.52 -1.27
N LEU A 81 0.37 -2.80 -1.90
CA LEU A 81 -0.05 -4.11 -2.35
C LEU A 81 0.36 -4.30 -3.81
N LYS A 82 0.94 -5.45 -4.12
CA LYS A 82 1.21 -5.90 -5.49
C LYS A 82 0.66 -7.30 -5.67
N TYR A 83 -0.07 -7.49 -6.76
CA TYR A 83 -0.68 -8.76 -7.12
C TYR A 83 -0.31 -9.15 -8.55
N SER A 84 -0.01 -10.43 -8.76
CA SER A 84 0.25 -10.97 -10.10
C SER A 84 -0.36 -12.35 -10.29
N THR A 85 -1.00 -12.55 -11.43
CA THR A 85 -1.60 -13.82 -11.88
C THR A 85 -0.76 -14.53 -12.95
N ILE A 86 0.32 -13.90 -13.42
CA ILE A 86 1.09 -14.32 -14.61
C ILE A 86 2.55 -14.66 -14.27
N ALA A 87 2.95 -14.43 -13.02
CA ALA A 87 4.34 -14.52 -12.58
C ALA A 87 4.49 -15.40 -11.34
N SER A 88 3.66 -16.43 -11.16
CA SER A 88 3.66 -17.30 -9.97
C SER A 88 5.01 -17.95 -9.65
N GLU A 89 5.87 -18.14 -10.65
CA GLU A 89 7.20 -18.76 -10.50
C GLU A 89 8.36 -17.78 -10.66
N LYS A 90 8.09 -16.48 -10.89
CA LYS A 90 9.15 -15.48 -11.06
C LYS A 90 9.39 -14.74 -9.75
N ASP A 91 10.64 -14.78 -9.29
CA ASP A 91 11.10 -13.96 -8.18
C ASP A 91 10.93 -12.48 -8.48
N TRP A 92 10.41 -11.73 -7.51
CA TRP A 92 10.33 -10.28 -7.59
C TRP A 92 11.70 -9.67 -7.34
N THR A 93 12.15 -8.83 -8.28
CA THR A 93 13.36 -8.03 -8.10
C THR A 93 13.05 -6.68 -7.47
N ALA A 94 14.04 -6.08 -6.79
CA ALA A 94 13.89 -4.74 -6.22
C ALA A 94 13.50 -3.67 -7.26
N SER A 95 13.94 -3.84 -8.52
CA SER A 95 13.57 -2.93 -9.62
C SER A 95 12.13 -3.11 -10.07
N GLU A 96 11.53 -4.29 -9.94
CA GLU A 96 10.11 -4.55 -10.23
C GLU A 96 9.19 -4.02 -9.12
N LEU A 97 9.68 -4.01 -7.88
CA LEU A 97 8.98 -3.46 -6.71
C LEU A 97 9.00 -1.93 -6.65
N SER A 98 10.05 -1.34 -7.24
CA SER A 98 10.20 0.11 -7.39
C SER A 98 10.57 0.44 -8.84
N PRO A 99 9.64 0.26 -9.80
CA PRO A 99 9.93 0.46 -11.21
C PRO A 99 10.25 1.92 -11.48
N HIS A 100 11.52 2.18 -11.78
CA HIS A 100 11.97 3.48 -12.22
C HIS A 100 11.64 3.63 -13.70
N LYS A 101 10.71 4.52 -14.07
CA LYS A 101 10.56 4.92 -15.48
C LYS A 101 11.79 5.75 -15.87
N LYS A 102 12.47 5.39 -16.96
CA LYS A 102 13.69 6.09 -17.44
C LYS A 102 13.34 7.57 -17.68
N GLY A 103 14.04 8.48 -17.00
CA GLY A 103 13.75 9.93 -17.05
C GLY A 103 12.74 10.45 -16.01
N THR A 104 12.23 9.61 -15.10
CA THR A 104 11.35 10.05 -14.01
C THR A 104 11.85 9.54 -12.66
N THR A 105 11.96 10.40 -11.65
CA THR A 105 12.30 10.03 -10.26
C THR A 105 11.15 9.33 -9.52
N LYS A 106 10.20 8.71 -10.25
CA LYS A 106 8.97 8.12 -9.73
C LYS A 106 9.15 6.60 -9.59
N GLY A 107 9.05 6.10 -8.36
CA GLY A 107 9.04 4.69 -7.99
C GLY A 107 8.56 4.56 -6.55
N THR A 108 7.88 3.47 -6.18
CA THR A 108 7.19 3.31 -4.89
C THR A 108 8.02 3.78 -3.69
N ILE A 109 9.29 3.37 -3.64
CA ILE A 109 10.19 3.68 -2.53
C ILE A 109 10.62 5.15 -2.56
N VAL A 110 10.88 5.69 -3.75
CA VAL A 110 11.31 7.09 -3.92
C VAL A 110 10.15 8.05 -3.64
N SER A 111 8.96 7.74 -4.15
CA SER A 111 7.73 8.46 -3.84
C SER A 111 7.46 8.41 -2.35
N PHE A 112 7.50 7.23 -1.72
CA PHE A 112 7.35 7.12 -0.27
C PHE A 112 8.39 7.96 0.47
N ALA A 113 9.68 7.85 0.14
CA ALA A 113 10.74 8.62 0.79
C ALA A 113 10.53 10.13 0.63
N LYS A 114 10.08 10.59 -0.53
CA LYS A 114 9.76 11.99 -0.79
C LYS A 114 8.61 12.48 0.09
N ASN A 115 7.48 11.77 0.13
CA ASN A 115 6.38 12.10 1.06
C ASN A 115 6.83 12.08 2.50
N PHE A 116 7.66 11.08 2.83
CA PHE A 116 8.14 10.88 4.17
C PHE A 116 8.96 12.10 4.62
N GLN A 117 9.77 12.62 3.71
CA GLN A 117 10.49 13.86 3.93
C GLN A 117 9.55 15.07 4.04
N GLU A 118 8.66 15.28 3.06
CA GLU A 118 7.84 16.49 2.97
C GLU A 118 6.82 16.62 4.11
N ASN A 119 6.19 15.51 4.51
CA ASN A 119 5.11 15.53 5.49
C ASN A 119 5.56 15.22 6.91
N PHE A 120 6.75 14.64 7.10
CA PHE A 120 7.16 14.11 8.41
C PHE A 120 8.57 14.53 8.87
N GLN A 121 9.36 15.28 8.08
CA GLN A 121 10.73 15.70 8.45
C GLN A 121 10.83 16.47 9.77
N ASN A 122 9.78 17.21 10.16
CA ASN A 122 9.82 18.09 11.32
C ASN A 122 9.51 17.38 12.66
N MET A 123 9.24 16.07 12.66
CA MET A 123 8.83 15.33 13.86
C MET A 123 9.69 14.09 14.11
N VAL A 124 10.88 14.30 14.69
CA VAL A 124 11.91 13.27 14.95
C VAL A 124 11.38 12.02 15.68
N ILE A 125 10.36 12.15 16.54
CA ILE A 125 9.78 11.03 17.30
C ILE A 125 8.89 10.13 16.43
N LEU A 126 8.34 10.66 15.33
CA LEU A 126 7.38 9.96 14.49
C LEU A 126 8.02 8.84 13.65
N PHE A 127 9.32 8.95 13.36
CA PHE A 127 10.10 7.97 12.60
C PHE A 127 10.05 6.56 13.20
N LEU A 128 9.96 6.43 14.52
CA LEU A 128 9.89 5.13 15.20
C LEU A 128 8.51 4.46 15.11
N LYS A 129 7.48 5.22 14.75
CA LYS A 129 6.08 4.77 14.76
C LYS A 129 5.58 4.34 13.38
N ILE A 130 6.17 4.87 12.31
CA ILE A 130 5.76 4.62 10.91
C ILE A 130 6.51 3.42 10.33
N ASN A 131 5.76 2.48 9.74
CA ASN A 131 6.32 1.34 9.03
C ASN A 131 5.74 1.29 7.60
N LEU A 132 6.60 1.25 6.58
CA LEU A 132 6.20 0.90 5.23
C LEU A 132 6.38 -0.60 5.00
N SER A 133 5.37 -1.25 4.43
CA SER A 133 5.41 -2.65 4.02
C SER A 133 4.97 -2.79 2.56
N ILE A 134 5.74 -3.55 1.78
CA ILE A 134 5.32 -3.97 0.44
C ILE A 134 4.82 -5.41 0.57
N VAL A 135 3.56 -5.63 0.22
CA VAL A 135 2.90 -6.94 0.30
C VAL A 135 2.78 -7.51 -1.11
N LEU A 136 3.34 -8.69 -1.29
CA LEU A 136 3.35 -9.40 -2.56
C LEU A 136 2.44 -10.62 -2.46
N SER A 137 1.55 -10.76 -3.44
CA SER A 137 0.78 -11.99 -3.62
C SER A 137 0.83 -12.42 -5.07
N GLN A 138 1.16 -13.69 -5.27
CA GLN A 138 1.17 -14.34 -6.58
C GLN A 138 0.27 -15.57 -6.49
N ILE A 139 -0.65 -15.70 -7.43
CA ILE A 139 -1.51 -16.88 -7.55
C ILE A 139 -1.44 -17.36 -8.99
N ASP A 140 -1.08 -18.63 -9.18
CA ASP A 140 -1.18 -19.28 -10.48
C ASP A 140 -2.66 -19.58 -10.79
N GLN A 141 -3.23 -18.85 -11.75
CA GLN A 141 -4.60 -19.10 -12.22
C GLN A 141 -4.67 -20.16 -13.35
N SER A 142 -3.54 -20.73 -13.78
CA SER A 142 -3.52 -21.85 -14.74
C SER A 142 -3.99 -23.17 -14.10
N VAL A 143 -3.97 -23.26 -12.77
CA VAL A 143 -4.57 -24.36 -12.01
C VAL A 143 -6.09 -24.14 -11.94
N LYS A 144 -6.76 -24.38 -13.05
CA LYS A 144 -8.21 -24.61 -13.05
C LYS A 144 -8.50 -25.84 -12.18
N ARG A 145 -9.34 -25.66 -11.16
CA ARG A 145 -10.09 -26.78 -10.57
C ARG A 145 -11.13 -27.28 -11.56
#